data_AF-K5WDV9-F1
#
_entry.id   AF-K5WDV9-F1
#
_cell.length_a   1.000
_cell.length_b   1.000
_cell.length_c   1.000
_cell.angle_alpha   90.00
_cell.angle_beta   90.00
_cell.angle_gamma   90.00
#
_symmetry.space_group_name_H-M   'P 1'
#
loop_
_entity.id
_entity.type
_entity.pdbx_description
1 polymer ?
#
loop_
_entity_poly.entity_id
_entity_poly.type
_entity_poly.pdbx_seq_one_letter_code
_entity_poly.pdbx_strand_id
1 'polypeptide(L)'
;MLQMNGKSPEDWIRLISTDGYSYLVQRKVAVMSGTLRNMLNNDFAEAASNTCPINERGIIVEKLCEYLQYKHTYENALPRQDGPDFTERIPPEIALELLVAADYYDSK
;
A
#
# COMPACT_ATOMS: atom_id res chain seq x y z
N MET A 1 17.93 -16.91 18.36
CA MET A 1 16.78 -15.99 18.48
C MET A 1 15.77 -16.44 17.43
N LEU A 2 14.70 -17.12 17.84
CA LEU A 2 13.74 -17.74 16.91
C LEU A 2 12.82 -16.65 16.34
N GLN A 3 12.82 -16.45 15.02
CA GLN A 3 11.81 -15.65 14.34
C GLN A 3 10.48 -16.41 14.36
N MET A 4 9.55 -16.01 15.23
CA MET A 4 8.19 -16.58 15.28
C MET A 4 7.22 -15.83 14.36
N ASN A 5 7.52 -15.73 13.06
CA ASN A 5 6.49 -15.48 12.05
C ASN A 5 6.99 -15.89 10.67
N GLY A 6 6.40 -16.93 10.07
CA GLY A 6 6.77 -17.46 8.75
C GLY A 6 6.34 -16.57 7.57
N LYS A 7 6.45 -15.24 7.71
CA LYS A 7 6.00 -14.26 6.72
C LYS A 7 7.18 -13.71 5.93
N SER A 8 7.13 -13.85 4.60
CA SER A 8 8.16 -13.37 3.69
C SER A 8 7.86 -11.95 3.20
N PRO A 9 8.87 -11.11 2.92
CA PRO A 9 8.70 -9.86 2.17
C PRO A 9 8.06 -10.05 0.78
N GLU A 10 8.17 -11.26 0.22
CA GLU A 10 7.58 -11.64 -1.07
C GLU A 10 6.14 -12.16 -0.96
N ASP A 11 5.59 -12.28 0.26
CA ASP A 11 4.20 -12.69 0.45
C ASP A 11 3.24 -11.71 -0.23
N TRP A 12 2.13 -12.23 -0.76
CA TRP A 12 1.05 -11.40 -1.28
C TRP A 12 0.12 -10.95 -0.15
N ILE A 13 -0.19 -9.66 -0.15
CA ILE A 13 -1.20 -9.02 0.69
C ILE A 13 -2.38 -8.64 -0.18
N ARG A 14 -3.58 -8.99 0.27
CA ARG A 14 -4.84 -8.62 -0.37
C ARG A 14 -5.41 -7.36 0.28
N LEU A 15 -5.56 -6.29 -0.49
CA LEU A 15 -6.30 -5.10 -0.08
C LEU A 15 -7.72 -5.17 -0.65
N ILE A 16 -8.73 -5.01 0.20
CA ILE A 16 -10.15 -5.09 -0.20
C ILE A 16 -10.79 -3.72 -0.04
N SER A 17 -11.32 -3.16 -1.13
CA SER A 17 -12.03 -1.89 -1.11
C SER A 17 -13.48 -2.02 -0.63
N THR A 18 -14.10 -0.91 -0.26
CA THR A 18 -15.49 -0.84 0.22
C THR A 18 -16.53 -1.26 -0.83
N ASP A 19 -16.20 -1.12 -2.11
CA ASP A 19 -17.00 -1.52 -3.27
C ASP A 19 -16.65 -2.92 -3.79
N GLY A 20 -15.85 -3.70 -3.04
CA GLY A 20 -15.65 -5.13 -3.25
C GLY A 20 -14.53 -5.52 -4.21
N TYR A 21 -13.72 -4.58 -4.69
CA TYR A 21 -12.53 -4.88 -5.47
C TYR A 21 -11.40 -5.42 -4.56
N SER A 22 -10.59 -6.31 -5.12
CA SER A 22 -9.42 -6.90 -4.43
C SER A 22 -8.16 -6.62 -5.21
N TYR A 23 -7.14 -6.10 -4.53
CA TYR A 23 -5.82 -5.80 -5.08
C TYR A 23 -4.76 -6.64 -4.39
N LEU A 24 -3.85 -7.24 -5.15
CA LEU A 24 -2.72 -8.00 -4.61
C LEU A 24 -1.43 -7.19 -4.75
N VAL A 25 -0.76 -6.97 -3.63
CA VAL A 25 0.54 -6.29 -3.57
C VAL A 25 1.52 -7.12 -2.74
N GLN A 26 2.81 -7.07 -3.07
CA GLN A 26 3.82 -7.75 -2.26
C GLN A 26 3.93 -7.10 -0.89
N ARG A 27 4.21 -7.89 0.16
CA ARG A 27 4.33 -7.39 1.53
C ARG A 27 5.34 -6.26 1.63
N LYS A 28 6.51 -6.40 1.01
CA LYS A 28 7.54 -5.35 0.99
C LYS A 28 7.08 -4.02 0.39
N VAL A 29 6.08 -4.05 -0.50
CA VAL A 29 5.46 -2.87 -1.09
C VAL A 29 4.35 -2.33 -0.18
N ALA A 30 3.51 -3.21 0.38
CA ALA A 30 2.43 -2.81 1.28
C ALA A 30 2.95 -2.06 2.52
N VAL A 31 4.07 -2.51 3.10
CA VAL A 31 4.66 -1.91 4.32
C VAL A 31 5.33 -0.54 4.09
N MET A 32 5.32 -0.03 2.86
CA MET A 32 5.71 1.34 2.53
C MET A 32 4.69 2.37 3.05
N SER A 33 3.45 1.93 3.32
CA SER A 33 2.43 2.65 4.10
C SER A 33 2.63 2.35 5.59
N GLY A 34 2.67 3.40 6.42
CA GLY A 34 2.79 3.23 7.87
C GLY A 34 1.57 2.53 8.47
N THR A 35 0.37 2.93 8.04
CA THR A 35 -0.89 2.29 8.44
C THR A 35 -0.95 0.82 8.07
N LEU A 36 -0.64 0.45 6.81
CA LEU A 36 -0.64 -0.97 6.40
C LEU A 36 0.44 -1.77 7.11
N ARG A 37 1.63 -1.18 7.32
CA ARG A 37 2.68 -1.80 8.13
C ARG A 37 2.20 -2.10 9.54
N ASN A 38 1.49 -1.17 10.18
CA ASN A 38 0.93 -1.37 11.52
C ASN A 38 -0.17 -2.43 11.54
N MET A 39 -1.03 -2.49 10.50
CA MET A 39 -2.03 -3.56 10.34
C MET A 39 -1.40 -4.95 10.16
N LEU A 40 -0.27 -5.03 9.44
CA LEU A 40 0.39 -6.29 9.08
C LEU A 40 1.39 -6.81 10.13
N ASN A 41 1.89 -5.96 11.02
CA ASN A 41 2.90 -6.30 12.03
C ASN A 41 2.32 -6.80 13.36
N ASN A 42 1.10 -6.40 13.70
CA ASN A 42 0.49 -6.76 14.97
C ASN A 42 -0.20 -8.14 14.92
N ASP A 43 -0.51 -8.72 16.08
CA ASP A 43 -1.28 -9.98 16.23
C ASP A 43 -2.76 -9.84 15.83
N PHE A 44 -3.09 -8.90 14.94
CA PHE A 44 -4.43 -8.71 14.40
C PHE A 44 -4.76 -9.74 13.32
N ALA A 45 -6.06 -9.97 13.09
CA ALA A 45 -6.57 -10.99 12.17
C ALA A 45 -6.09 -10.78 10.72
N GLU A 46 -5.84 -9.54 10.32
CA GLU A 46 -5.30 -9.13 9.02
C GLU A 46 -3.89 -9.69 8.80
N ALA A 47 -3.08 -9.69 9.85
CA ALA A 47 -1.74 -10.22 9.80
C ALA A 47 -1.78 -11.75 9.60
N ALA A 48 -2.70 -12.45 10.25
CA ALA A 48 -2.87 -13.91 10.08
C ALA A 48 -3.44 -14.29 8.70
N SER A 49 -4.32 -13.45 8.13
CA SER A 49 -5.03 -13.72 6.87
C SER A 49 -4.40 -13.09 5.61
N ASN A 50 -3.32 -12.31 5.76
CA ASN A 50 -2.71 -11.50 4.69
C ASN A 50 -3.75 -10.68 3.90
N THR A 51 -4.81 -10.24 4.58
CA THR A 51 -5.93 -9.53 3.98
C THR A 51 -6.25 -8.31 4.81
N CYS A 52 -6.27 -7.13 4.19
CA CYS A 52 -6.55 -5.86 4.83
C CYS A 52 -7.79 -5.23 4.19
N PRO A 53 -8.90 -5.06 4.93
CA PRO A 53 -10.00 -4.22 4.48
C PRO A 53 -9.57 -2.76 4.49
N ILE A 54 -9.87 -2.04 3.41
CA ILE A 54 -9.51 -0.65 3.17
C ILE A 54 -10.80 0.14 3.05
N ASN A 55 -10.94 1.20 3.84
CA ASN A 55 -12.15 2.02 3.89
C ASN A 55 -12.19 3.06 2.76
N GLU A 56 -11.86 2.63 1.55
CA GLU A 56 -11.84 3.47 0.35
C GLU A 56 -12.50 2.73 -0.83
N ARG A 57 -12.90 3.45 -1.87
CA ARG A 57 -13.41 2.86 -3.11
C ARG A 57 -12.28 2.27 -3.95
N GLY A 58 -12.58 1.34 -4.84
CA GLY A 58 -11.60 0.57 -5.61
C GLY A 58 -10.59 1.45 -6.34
N ILE A 59 -11.05 2.52 -7.00
CA ILE A 59 -10.18 3.44 -7.73
C ILE A 59 -9.12 4.13 -6.84
N ILE A 60 -9.44 4.38 -5.57
CA ILE A 60 -8.50 4.96 -4.61
C ILE A 60 -7.53 3.89 -4.13
N VAL A 61 -8.01 2.67 -3.86
CA VAL A 61 -7.14 1.53 -3.47
C VAL A 61 -6.19 1.16 -4.61
N GLU A 62 -6.63 1.26 -5.86
CA GLU A 62 -5.78 1.09 -7.04
C GLU A 62 -4.63 2.10 -7.04
N LYS A 63 -4.93 3.40 -6.89
CA LYS A 63 -3.91 4.45 -6.83
C LYS A 63 -2.99 4.33 -5.63
N LEU A 64 -3.50 3.89 -4.49
CA LEU A 64 -2.68 3.54 -3.33
C LEU A 64 -1.68 2.42 -3.69
N CYS A 65 -2.15 1.31 -4.30
CA CYS A 65 -1.26 0.23 -4.73
C CYS A 65 -0.19 0.71 -5.73
N GLU A 66 -0.60 1.48 -6.73
CA GLU A 66 0.29 2.06 -7.74
C GLU A 66 1.36 2.96 -7.11
N TYR A 67 0.96 3.81 -6.15
CA TYR A 67 1.86 4.70 -5.45
C TYR A 67 2.83 3.95 -4.55
N LEU A 68 2.37 2.95 -3.79
CA LEU A 68 3.26 2.15 -2.95
C LEU A 68 4.31 1.41 -3.77
N GLN A 69 3.92 0.89 -4.95
CA GLN A 69 4.86 0.28 -5.88
C GLN A 69 5.86 1.31 -6.43
N TYR A 70 5.38 2.48 -6.84
CA TYR A 70 6.23 3.58 -7.28
C TYR A 70 7.23 3.97 -6.19
N LYS A 71 6.77 4.22 -4.96
CA LYS A 71 7.60 4.55 -3.80
C LYS A 71 8.64 3.47 -3.56
N HIS A 72 8.26 2.19 -3.53
CA HIS A 72 9.22 1.09 -3.36
C HIS A 72 10.30 1.05 -4.45
N THR A 73 9.92 1.28 -5.71
CA THR A 73 10.85 1.27 -6.84
C THR A 73 11.83 2.44 -6.80
N TYR A 74 11.39 3.63 -6.39
CA TYR A 74 12.19 4.86 -6.50
C TYR A 74 12.72 5.43 -5.17
N GLU A 75 12.33 4.92 -4.00
CA GLU A 75 12.79 5.41 -2.69
C GLU A 75 14.32 5.37 -2.54
N ASN A 76 14.99 4.41 -3.18
CA ASN A 76 16.44 4.26 -3.15
C ASN A 76 17.09 4.51 -4.53
N ALA A 77 16.38 5.18 -5.44
CA ALA A 77 16.92 5.51 -6.75
C ALA A 77 18.11 6.48 -6.63
N LEU A 78 19.11 6.31 -7.50
CA LEU A 78 20.23 7.23 -7.58
C LEU A 78 19.74 8.61 -8.05
N PRO A 79 20.39 9.73 -7.66
CA PRO A 79 19.96 11.10 -8.01
C PRO A 79 19.86 11.44 -9.51
N ARG A 80 20.24 10.52 -10.41
CA ARG A 80 20.13 10.68 -11.88
C ARG A 80 18.96 9.87 -12.47
N GLN A 81 18.24 9.12 -11.66
CA GLN A 81 17.02 8.41 -12.03
C GLN A 81 15.86 9.11 -11.35
N ASP A 82 15.50 10.29 -11.87
CA ASP A 82 14.22 10.87 -11.56
C ASP A 82 13.16 9.89 -12.07
N GLY A 83 12.37 9.32 -11.14
CA GLY A 83 11.23 8.49 -11.49
C GLY A 83 10.24 9.27 -12.36
N PRO A 84 9.35 8.58 -13.10
CA PRO A 84 8.28 9.26 -13.82
C PRO A 84 7.41 10.06 -12.84
N ASP A 85 6.90 11.21 -13.27
CA ASP A 85 5.99 11.99 -12.44
C ASP A 85 4.71 11.19 -12.17
N PHE A 86 4.50 10.81 -10.91
CA PHE A 86 3.34 10.02 -10.53
C PHE A 86 2.03 10.82 -10.69
N THR A 87 2.07 12.14 -10.67
CA THR A 87 0.87 12.98 -10.78
C THR A 87 0.16 12.83 -12.13
N GLU A 88 0.89 12.49 -13.19
CA GLU A 88 0.31 12.17 -14.51
C GLU A 88 -0.61 10.95 -14.49
N ARG A 89 -0.50 10.11 -13.45
CA ARG A 89 -1.34 8.90 -13.27
C ARG A 89 -2.59 9.16 -12.44
N ILE A 90 -2.79 10.38 -11.92
CA ILE A 90 -3.91 10.73 -11.05
C ILE A 90 -5.00 11.44 -11.87
N PRO A 91 -6.16 10.81 -12.10
CA PRO A 91 -7.31 11.50 -12.67
C PRO A 91 -7.72 12.69 -11.78
N PRO A 92 -7.93 13.88 -12.35
CA PRO A 92 -8.37 15.05 -11.59
C PRO A 92 -9.64 14.81 -10.76
N GLU A 93 -10.52 13.92 -11.24
CA GLU A 93 -11.81 13.60 -10.62
C GLU A 93 -11.69 12.92 -9.26
N ILE A 94 -10.54 12.30 -8.96
CA ILE A 94 -10.30 11.60 -7.69
C ILE A 94 -9.24 12.26 -6.82
N ALA A 95 -8.65 13.39 -7.25
CA ALA A 95 -7.47 13.95 -6.61
C ALA A 95 -7.68 14.31 -5.13
N LEU A 96 -8.83 14.89 -4.79
CA LEU A 96 -9.15 15.26 -3.40
C LEU A 96 -9.40 14.03 -2.51
N GLU A 97 -10.10 13.02 -3.03
CA GLU A 97 -10.35 11.76 -2.31
C GLU A 97 -9.03 11.02 -2.07
N LEU A 98 -8.17 10.95 -3.10
CA LEU A 98 -6.85 10.34 -3.00
C LEU A 98 -5.93 11.09 -2.03
N LEU A 99 -6.02 12.42 -1.94
CA LEU A 99 -5.27 13.22 -0.98
C LEU A 99 -5.65 12.88 0.47
N VAL A 100 -6.94 12.76 0.76
CA VAL A 100 -7.44 12.37 2.09
C VAL A 100 -6.97 10.95 2.44
N ALA A 101 -7.10 10.01 1.50
CA ALA A 101 -6.62 8.65 1.70
C ALA A 101 -5.09 8.62 1.91
N ALA A 102 -4.32 9.40 1.15
CA ALA A 102 -2.87 9.47 1.28
C ALA A 102 -2.43 9.92 2.68
N ASP A 103 -3.07 10.95 3.23
CA ASP A 103 -2.81 11.41 4.60
C ASP A 103 -3.07 10.30 5.64
N TYR A 104 -4.19 9.59 5.50
CA TYR A 104 -4.52 8.47 6.39
C TYR A 104 -3.53 7.30 6.29
N TYR A 105 -3.14 6.90 5.08
CA TYR A 105 -2.28 5.74 4.84
C TYR A 105 -0.77 6.05 4.97
N ASP A 106 -0.36 7.30 5.07
CA ASP A 106 1.04 7.69 5.37
C ASP A 106 1.34 7.73 6.88
N SER A 107 0.31 7.74 7.74
CA SER A 107 0.47 7.88 9.19
C SER A 107 1.45 6.84 9.78
N LYS A 108 2.40 7.33 10.58
CA LYS A 108 3.56 6.58 11.11
C LYS A 108 3.21 5.63 12.25
#